data_AF-A0A936XZ29-F1
#
_entry.id   AF-A0A936XZ29-F1
#
_cell.length_a   1.000
_cell.length_b   1.000
_cell.length_c   1.000
_cell.angle_alpha   90.00
_cell.angle_beta   90.00
_cell.angle_gamma   90.00
#
_symmetry.space_group_name_H-M   'P 1'
#
loop_
_entity.id
_entity.type
_entity.pdbx_description
1 polymer ?
#
loop_
_entity_poly.entity_id
_entity_poly.type
_entity_poly.pdbx_seq_one_letter_code
_entity_poly.pdbx_strand_id
1 'polypeptide(L)'
;MYYKKLTNANVLGGTNTNTTDGWKYTEATFLGGSSFSFTIDYTLVFGGVAAGDNIQYFVTAQDLFTPVNVGINSGSFAANPASVSLTGAAFPLGGTINSYNIVLPIPTLVTIGAAGTYPSLTGAGGLFADLNTKGLSGNTVVNIIDLTVNETGANSLNQMVYGCAGPNTLTIKPNAAGTTLTGSLASAALLKIKSSNVIIDGSSNGTSSQDLTITNLSVTAPSVVLIGSTVTTAVTNTTLKNCFVINGVNTATAVVVGDGTTLGTAGYFNNINLQNNNIQRAYNGIFAVAVPFAGNGSGL
;
A
#
# COMPACT_ATOMS: atom_id res chain seq x y z
N MET A 1 -18.00 16.43 12.85
CA MET A 1 -17.99 15.68 11.58
C MET A 1 -19.17 14.72 11.58
N TYR A 2 -19.81 14.54 10.42
CA TYR A 2 -20.94 13.63 10.25
C TYR A 2 -20.58 12.52 9.26
N TYR A 3 -21.05 11.31 9.49
CA TYR A 3 -20.77 10.14 8.66
C TYR A 3 -21.88 9.09 8.72
N LYS A 4 -21.99 8.27 7.66
CA LYS A 4 -22.89 7.11 7.57
C LYS A 4 -22.40 6.13 6.50
N LYS A 5 -22.95 4.91 6.46
CA LYS A 5 -22.81 4.08 5.25
C LYS A 5 -23.60 4.71 4.10
N LEU A 6 -23.14 4.50 2.87
CA LEU A 6 -23.86 4.89 1.67
C LEU A 6 -25.29 4.32 1.68
N THR A 7 -25.45 3.09 2.15
CA THR A 7 -26.73 2.37 2.25
C THR A 7 -27.62 2.83 3.40
N ASN A 8 -27.08 3.54 4.41
CA ASN A 8 -27.89 4.11 5.48
C ASN A 8 -28.73 5.29 4.97
N ALA A 9 -29.90 5.49 5.58
CA ALA A 9 -30.81 6.57 5.22
C ALA A 9 -30.11 7.94 5.23
N ASN A 10 -30.44 8.79 4.25
CA ASN A 10 -29.94 10.17 4.19
C ASN A 10 -30.77 11.10 5.08
N VAL A 11 -30.83 10.80 6.38
CA VAL A 11 -31.55 11.55 7.41
C VAL A 11 -30.69 11.61 8.68
N LEU A 12 -30.89 12.62 9.53
CA LEU A 12 -30.23 12.63 10.84
C LEU A 12 -30.71 11.41 11.64
N GLY A 13 -29.78 10.65 12.22
CA GLY A 13 -30.16 9.54 13.10
C GLY A 13 -30.93 10.04 14.31
N GLY A 14 -32.00 9.34 14.71
CA GLY A 14 -32.81 9.72 15.87
C GLY A 14 -32.00 9.78 17.19
N THR A 15 -30.90 9.04 17.25
CA THR A 15 -29.89 9.08 18.32
C THR A 15 -28.49 9.00 17.71
N ASN A 16 -27.48 9.54 18.39
CA ASN A 16 -26.08 9.35 17.99
C ASN A 16 -25.52 8.03 18.52
N THR A 17 -26.19 6.92 18.20
CA THR A 17 -25.85 5.53 18.57
C THR A 17 -26.08 4.62 17.38
N ASN A 18 -25.54 3.40 17.40
CA ASN A 18 -25.74 2.40 16.34
C ASN A 18 -27.14 1.78 16.27
N THR A 19 -28.09 2.23 17.10
CA THR A 19 -29.45 1.67 17.17
C THR A 19 -30.45 2.34 16.24
N THR A 20 -30.12 3.52 15.69
CA THR A 20 -31.00 4.26 14.76
C THR A 20 -30.32 4.45 13.41
N ASP A 21 -31.03 4.27 12.30
CA ASP A 21 -30.47 4.48 10.96
C ASP A 21 -30.27 5.98 10.67
N GLY A 22 -29.28 6.31 9.85
CA GLY A 22 -28.98 7.68 9.43
C GLY A 22 -27.58 8.19 9.75
N TRP A 23 -27.38 9.50 9.55
CA TRP A 23 -26.14 10.22 9.86
C TRP A 23 -25.81 10.18 11.35
N LYS A 24 -24.55 9.87 11.65
CA LYS A 24 -23.92 9.90 12.97
C LYS A 24 -22.87 10.98 13.01
N TYR A 25 -22.44 11.37 14.20
CA TYR A 25 -21.44 12.43 14.34
C TYR A 25 -20.46 12.20 15.48
N THR A 26 -19.29 12.80 15.32
CA THR A 26 -18.28 12.99 16.35
C THR A 26 -17.85 14.44 16.36
N GLU A 27 -17.52 14.94 17.54
CA GLU A 27 -17.03 16.30 17.71
C GLU A 27 -15.54 16.39 17.37
N ALA A 28 -15.11 17.61 17.03
CA ALA A 28 -13.70 17.88 16.77
C ALA A 28 -12.91 17.86 18.07
N THR A 29 -11.67 17.38 18.03
CA THR A 29 -10.67 17.67 19.07
C THR A 29 -9.86 18.88 18.62
N PHE A 30 -9.82 19.94 19.42
CA PHE A 30 -9.00 21.12 19.14
C PHE A 30 -7.52 20.83 19.40
N LEU A 31 -6.68 21.13 18.42
CA LEU A 31 -5.23 20.90 18.50
C LEU A 31 -4.40 22.20 18.62
N GLY A 32 -5.05 23.36 18.62
CA GLY A 32 -4.38 24.68 18.63
C GLY A 32 -4.52 25.44 17.31
N GLY A 33 -4.59 26.77 17.38
CA GLY A 33 -4.68 27.63 16.20
C GLY A 33 -5.92 27.36 15.33
N SER A 34 -5.71 27.01 14.07
CA SER A 34 -6.77 26.60 13.12
C SER A 34 -6.79 25.08 12.87
N SER A 35 -6.18 24.29 13.77
CA SER A 35 -6.02 22.85 13.60
C SER A 35 -7.01 22.07 14.48
N PHE A 36 -7.70 21.13 13.84
CA PHE A 36 -8.69 20.25 14.46
C PHE A 36 -8.47 18.82 13.96
N SER A 37 -8.68 17.83 14.83
CA SER A 37 -8.77 16.42 14.43
C SER A 37 -10.19 15.89 14.59
N PHE A 38 -10.54 14.93 13.74
CA PHE A 38 -11.80 14.22 13.79
C PHE A 38 -11.53 12.73 13.72
N THR A 39 -12.22 11.96 14.54
CA THR A 39 -12.17 10.49 14.53
C THR A 39 -13.54 9.97 14.12
N ILE A 40 -13.58 9.11 13.10
CA ILE A 40 -14.80 8.37 12.77
C ILE A 40 -14.91 7.20 13.75
N ASP A 41 -15.99 7.19 14.54
CA ASP A 41 -16.29 6.10 15.46
C ASP A 41 -17.27 5.14 14.79
N TYR A 42 -16.74 4.05 14.24
CA TYR A 42 -17.55 3.03 13.58
C TYR A 42 -18.53 2.33 14.52
N THR A 43 -18.35 2.42 15.84
CA THR A 43 -19.30 1.85 16.80
C THR A 43 -20.63 2.61 16.83
N LEU A 44 -20.69 3.83 16.28
CA LEU A 44 -21.92 4.62 16.17
C LEU A 44 -22.71 4.32 14.89
N VAL A 45 -22.08 3.74 13.88
CA VAL A 45 -22.70 3.51 12.56
C VAL A 45 -23.78 2.44 12.65
N PHE A 46 -24.97 2.74 12.13
CA PHE A 46 -26.10 1.83 12.16
C PHE A 46 -25.82 0.53 11.39
N GLY A 47 -26.01 -0.59 12.06
CA GLY A 47 -25.71 -1.92 11.52
C GLY A 47 -24.22 -2.23 11.40
N GLY A 48 -23.34 -1.46 12.06
CA GLY A 48 -21.89 -1.67 12.06
C GLY A 48 -21.22 -1.38 10.71
N VAL A 49 -19.91 -1.67 10.63
CA VAL A 49 -19.08 -1.46 9.45
C VAL A 49 -18.29 -2.74 9.13
N ALA A 50 -18.24 -3.12 7.86
CA ALA A 50 -17.53 -4.28 7.34
C ALA A 50 -16.81 -3.97 6.02
N ALA A 51 -15.91 -4.85 5.61
CA ALA A 51 -15.26 -4.75 4.30
C ALA A 51 -16.29 -4.76 3.16
N GLY A 52 -16.10 -3.88 2.19
CA GLY A 52 -17.05 -3.61 1.10
C GLY A 52 -18.00 -2.44 1.38
N ASP A 53 -18.15 -2.00 2.63
CA ASP A 53 -18.95 -0.82 2.95
C ASP A 53 -18.31 0.45 2.37
N ASN A 54 -19.17 1.36 1.89
CA ASN A 54 -18.78 2.71 1.53
C ASN A 54 -19.26 3.67 2.62
N ILE A 55 -18.33 4.42 3.22
CA ILE A 55 -18.63 5.43 4.23
C ILE A 55 -18.67 6.80 3.56
N GLN A 56 -19.79 7.48 3.68
CA GLN A 56 -19.92 8.90 3.33
C GLN A 56 -19.64 9.74 4.57
N TYR A 57 -18.96 10.88 4.40
CA TYR A 57 -18.68 11.80 5.48
C TYR A 57 -18.61 13.26 5.01
N PHE A 58 -18.85 14.18 5.94
CA PHE A 58 -18.59 15.59 5.76
C PHE A 58 -18.23 16.25 7.10
N VAL A 59 -17.54 17.37 7.02
CA VAL A 59 -17.21 18.25 8.14
C VAL A 59 -18.00 19.53 7.96
N THR A 60 -18.64 19.96 9.05
CA THR A 60 -19.28 21.27 9.15
C THR A 60 -18.58 22.08 10.23
N ALA A 61 -18.47 23.38 10.00
CA ALA A 61 -17.89 24.36 10.91
C ALA A 61 -18.78 25.60 10.92
N GLN A 62 -18.76 26.36 12.00
CA GLN A 62 -19.41 27.65 12.09
C GLN A 62 -18.41 28.73 12.49
N ASP A 63 -18.69 29.97 12.10
CA ASP A 63 -17.96 31.13 12.60
C ASP A 63 -18.61 31.73 13.86
N LEU A 64 -18.12 32.90 14.26
CA LEU A 64 -18.62 33.69 15.38
C LEU A 64 -19.47 34.89 14.94
N PHE A 65 -19.91 34.93 13.67
CA PHE A 65 -20.79 36.01 13.18
C PHE A 65 -22.20 35.88 13.79
N THR A 66 -23.02 36.93 13.73
CA THR A 66 -24.41 36.86 14.21
C THR A 66 -25.35 37.47 13.16
N PRO A 67 -26.21 36.65 12.52
CA PRO A 67 -26.35 35.19 12.67
C PRO A 67 -25.11 34.41 12.20
N VAL A 68 -24.79 33.28 12.83
CA VAL A 68 -23.59 32.50 12.50
C VAL A 68 -23.62 31.98 11.06
N ASN A 69 -22.47 31.95 10.40
CA ASN A 69 -22.33 31.27 9.10
C ASN A 69 -21.91 29.82 9.34
N VAL A 70 -22.66 28.88 8.77
CA VAL A 70 -22.35 27.44 8.85
C VAL A 70 -21.86 26.96 7.49
N GLY A 71 -20.62 26.50 7.45
CA GLY A 71 -20.00 25.92 6.26
C GLY A 71 -20.03 24.39 6.27
N ILE A 72 -19.91 23.80 5.09
CA ILE A 72 -19.74 22.36 4.87
C ILE A 72 -18.64 22.14 3.82
N ASN A 73 -17.77 21.16 4.03
CA ASN A 73 -16.66 20.90 3.11
C ASN A 73 -17.04 20.07 1.88
N SER A 74 -18.17 19.35 1.92
CA SER A 74 -18.68 18.54 0.80
C SER A 74 -20.17 18.28 0.94
N GLY A 75 -20.89 18.29 -0.19
CA GLY A 75 -22.35 18.18 -0.22
C GLY A 75 -23.05 19.52 0.04
N SER A 76 -24.38 19.48 0.14
CA SER A 76 -25.22 20.65 0.41
C SER A 76 -26.34 20.31 1.40
N PHE A 77 -26.59 21.20 2.37
CA PHE A 77 -27.72 21.07 3.27
C PHE A 77 -29.06 21.25 2.54
N ALA A 78 -30.10 20.54 2.98
CA ALA A 78 -31.47 20.75 2.48
C ALA A 78 -32.02 22.12 2.88
N ALA A 79 -31.67 22.60 4.07
CA ALA A 79 -31.94 23.93 4.57
C ALA A 79 -30.73 24.46 5.35
N ASN A 80 -30.52 25.79 5.34
CA ASN A 80 -29.36 26.39 5.99
C ASN A 80 -29.40 26.18 7.52
N PRO A 81 -28.41 25.50 8.13
CA PRO A 81 -28.43 25.24 9.57
C PRO A 81 -28.16 26.50 10.39
N ALA A 82 -28.72 26.55 11.60
CA ALA A 82 -28.46 27.62 12.56
C ALA A 82 -27.19 27.40 13.42
N SER A 83 -26.62 26.19 13.41
CA SER A 83 -25.37 25.84 14.11
C SER A 83 -24.78 24.54 13.55
N VAL A 84 -23.58 24.16 14.02
CA VAL A 84 -22.97 22.85 13.73
C VAL A 84 -23.68 21.67 14.41
N SER A 85 -24.54 21.93 15.40
CA SER A 85 -25.49 20.95 15.94
C SER A 85 -26.67 20.85 14.98
N LEU A 86 -26.52 19.99 13.98
CA LEU A 86 -27.49 19.86 12.89
C LEU A 86 -28.77 19.23 13.41
N THR A 87 -29.89 19.71 12.90
CA THR A 87 -31.21 19.11 13.12
C THR A 87 -31.67 18.36 11.86
N GLY A 88 -32.80 17.66 11.94
CA GLY A 88 -33.38 16.97 10.79
C GLY A 88 -33.60 17.85 9.56
N ALA A 89 -33.77 19.16 9.74
CA ALA A 89 -33.97 20.12 8.64
C ALA A 89 -32.75 20.27 7.72
N ALA A 90 -31.55 19.92 8.18
CA ALA A 90 -30.34 19.95 7.37
C ALA A 90 -30.30 18.83 6.31
N PHE A 91 -31.16 17.81 6.43
CA PHE A 91 -31.15 16.58 5.63
C PHE A 91 -32.45 16.44 4.82
N PRO A 92 -32.47 15.68 3.70
CA PRO A 92 -31.34 14.91 3.12
C PRO A 92 -30.23 15.80 2.59
N LEU A 93 -28.98 15.37 2.71
CA LEU A 93 -27.88 16.06 2.04
C LEU A 93 -27.97 15.85 0.52
N GLY A 94 -27.74 16.93 -0.23
CA GLY A 94 -27.58 16.91 -1.67
C GLY A 94 -26.11 16.99 -2.11
N GLY A 95 -25.91 17.05 -3.42
CA GLY A 95 -24.60 17.22 -4.04
C GLY A 95 -23.67 16.00 -3.91
N THR A 96 -22.40 16.20 -4.27
CA THR A 96 -21.35 15.17 -4.11
C THR A 96 -20.79 15.22 -2.70
N ILE A 97 -20.92 14.10 -1.99
CA ILE A 97 -20.44 13.95 -0.61
C ILE A 97 -19.16 13.13 -0.64
N ASN A 98 -18.17 13.52 0.17
CA ASN A 98 -16.93 12.75 0.30
C ASN A 98 -17.23 11.33 0.77
N SER A 99 -16.50 10.36 0.24
CA SER A 99 -16.65 8.95 0.63
C SER A 99 -15.36 8.18 0.49
N TYR A 100 -15.30 7.03 1.18
CA TYR A 100 -14.23 6.06 1.06
C TYR A 100 -14.77 4.64 1.27
N ASN A 101 -14.07 3.64 0.75
CA ASN A 101 -14.42 2.24 0.93
C ASN A 101 -13.66 1.62 2.10
N ILE A 102 -14.31 0.72 2.82
CA ILE A 102 -13.68 -0.14 3.81
C ILE A 102 -13.17 -1.37 3.07
N VAL A 103 -11.86 -1.58 3.07
CA VAL A 103 -11.23 -2.75 2.46
C VAL A 103 -10.70 -3.67 3.54
N LEU A 104 -10.80 -4.98 3.31
CA LEU A 104 -10.13 -5.95 4.18
C LEU A 104 -8.61 -5.82 3.96
N PRO A 105 -7.81 -5.60 5.00
CA PRO A 105 -6.36 -5.55 4.85
C PRO A 105 -5.82 -6.94 4.49
N ILE A 106 -4.60 -6.96 3.94
CA ILE A 106 -3.85 -8.20 3.76
C ILE A 106 -3.54 -8.79 5.14
N PRO A 107 -3.70 -10.12 5.34
CA PRO A 107 -3.31 -10.78 6.59
C PRO A 107 -1.84 -10.54 6.94
N THR A 108 -1.50 -10.49 8.23
CA THR A 108 -0.10 -10.32 8.67
C THR A 108 0.77 -11.55 8.44
N LEU A 109 0.16 -12.69 8.10
CA LEU A 109 0.84 -13.89 7.63
C LEU A 109 0.21 -14.34 6.32
N VAL A 110 1.02 -14.40 5.27
CA VAL A 110 0.63 -14.80 3.92
C VAL A 110 1.52 -15.95 3.47
N THR A 111 0.97 -16.91 2.73
CA THR A 111 1.75 -17.98 2.10
C THR A 111 1.71 -17.89 0.58
N ILE A 112 2.85 -18.20 -0.07
CA ILE A 112 3.00 -18.23 -1.53
C ILE A 112 3.28 -19.66 -1.99
N GLY A 113 2.47 -20.13 -2.93
CA GLY A 113 2.55 -21.48 -3.50
C GLY A 113 1.17 -21.91 -4.01
N ALA A 114 1.09 -23.02 -4.74
CA ALA A 114 -0.14 -23.51 -5.36
C ALA A 114 -1.29 -23.70 -4.36
N ALA A 115 -0.97 -24.09 -3.12
CA ALA A 115 -1.92 -24.24 -2.01
C ALA A 115 -1.84 -23.08 -0.99
N GLY A 116 -1.07 -22.03 -1.29
CA GLY A 116 -0.90 -20.87 -0.42
C GLY A 116 -2.06 -19.88 -0.50
N THR A 117 -1.97 -18.79 0.26
CA THR A 117 -2.90 -17.65 0.15
C THR A 117 -2.90 -17.08 -1.27
N TYR A 118 -1.74 -17.02 -1.91
CA TYR A 118 -1.60 -16.64 -3.31
C TYR A 118 -0.71 -17.65 -4.05
N PRO A 119 -0.99 -17.91 -5.35
CA PRO A 119 -0.21 -18.86 -6.13
C PRO A 119 1.21 -18.36 -6.46
N SER A 120 1.42 -17.04 -6.45
CA SER A 120 2.70 -16.38 -6.78
C SER A 120 2.75 -14.97 -6.19
N LEU A 121 3.91 -14.32 -6.28
CA LEU A 121 4.03 -12.89 -5.94
C LEU A 121 3.49 -11.99 -7.05
N THR A 122 3.87 -12.26 -8.30
CA THR A 122 3.73 -11.33 -9.45
C THR A 122 2.74 -11.79 -10.50
N GLY A 123 2.29 -13.04 -10.45
CA GLY A 123 1.31 -13.63 -11.39
C GLY A 123 -0.07 -13.00 -11.30
N ALA A 124 -0.95 -13.40 -12.24
CA ALA A 124 -2.37 -13.09 -12.16
C ALA A 124 -2.96 -13.69 -10.87
N GLY A 125 -3.71 -12.89 -10.11
CA GLY A 125 -4.18 -13.29 -8.77
C GLY A 125 -3.07 -13.45 -7.73
N GLY A 126 -1.84 -13.00 -8.03
CA GLY A 126 -0.72 -13.03 -7.10
C GLY A 126 -0.78 -11.93 -6.04
N LEU A 127 0.07 -12.04 -5.02
CA LEU A 127 0.10 -11.14 -3.87
C LEU A 127 0.21 -9.66 -4.27
N PHE A 128 1.05 -9.31 -5.24
CA PHE A 128 1.27 -7.91 -5.63
C PHE A 128 0.01 -7.29 -6.24
N ALA A 129 -0.76 -8.05 -7.01
CA ALA A 129 -2.04 -7.57 -7.55
C ALA A 129 -3.02 -7.25 -6.42
N ASP A 130 -3.10 -8.10 -5.39
CA ASP A 130 -4.03 -7.90 -4.27
C ASP A 130 -3.59 -6.74 -3.37
N LEU A 131 -2.28 -6.66 -3.04
CA LEU A 131 -1.69 -5.52 -2.31
C LEU A 131 -1.96 -4.18 -2.99
N ASN A 132 -1.94 -4.12 -4.32
CA ASN A 132 -2.22 -2.90 -5.07
C ASN A 132 -3.67 -2.42 -4.97
N THR A 133 -4.60 -3.29 -4.56
CA THR A 133 -6.02 -2.97 -4.37
C THR A 133 -6.43 -2.85 -2.89
N LYS A 134 -5.56 -3.32 -2.00
CA LYS A 134 -5.75 -3.33 -0.55
C LYS A 134 -4.64 -2.54 0.13
N GLY A 135 -4.39 -2.82 1.40
CA GLY A 135 -3.28 -2.25 2.16
C GLY A 135 -2.88 -3.17 3.31
N LEU A 136 -1.81 -2.78 4.00
CA LEU A 136 -1.35 -3.46 5.21
C LEU A 136 -1.92 -2.78 6.45
N SER A 137 -2.52 -3.55 7.35
CA SER A 137 -2.92 -3.07 8.69
C SER A 137 -1.88 -3.36 9.77
N GLY A 138 -0.77 -4.01 9.42
CA GLY A 138 0.33 -4.34 10.31
C GLY A 138 1.50 -4.94 9.55
N ASN A 139 2.62 -5.16 10.24
CA ASN A 139 3.78 -5.84 9.67
C ASN A 139 3.36 -7.23 9.16
N THR A 140 3.71 -7.51 7.91
CA THR A 140 3.26 -8.71 7.21
C THR A 140 4.44 -9.56 6.80
N VAL A 141 4.38 -10.85 7.12
CA VAL A 141 5.34 -11.86 6.70
C VAL A 141 4.72 -12.72 5.61
N VAL A 142 5.45 -12.86 4.52
CA VAL A 142 5.11 -13.68 3.35
C VAL A 142 6.08 -14.85 3.32
N ASN A 143 5.56 -16.05 3.58
CA ASN A 143 6.33 -17.30 3.54
C ASN A 143 6.10 -18.02 2.22
N ILE A 144 7.17 -18.23 1.45
CA ILE A 144 7.11 -19.04 0.23
C ILE A 144 7.18 -20.51 0.66
N ILE A 145 6.07 -21.23 0.48
CA ILE A 145 5.90 -22.60 1.00
C ILE A 145 6.27 -23.68 -0.02
N ASP A 146 6.13 -23.39 -1.31
CA ASP A 146 6.54 -24.29 -2.37
C ASP A 146 8.03 -24.09 -2.70
N LEU A 147 8.74 -25.19 -2.95
CA LEU A 147 10.16 -25.16 -3.34
C LEU A 147 10.38 -24.44 -4.68
N THR A 148 9.38 -24.39 -5.55
CA THR A 148 9.48 -23.68 -6.83
C THR A 148 8.16 -23.01 -7.14
N VAL A 149 8.20 -21.70 -7.33
CA VAL A 149 7.05 -20.88 -7.72
C VAL A 149 7.37 -20.16 -9.02
N ASN A 150 6.45 -20.27 -9.98
CA ASN A 150 6.57 -19.56 -11.24
C ASN A 150 6.04 -18.12 -11.12
N GLU A 151 6.92 -17.16 -11.36
CA GLU A 151 6.66 -15.74 -11.41
C GLU A 151 6.56 -15.30 -12.87
N THR A 152 5.61 -14.41 -13.17
CA THR A 152 5.41 -13.88 -14.54
C THR A 152 5.91 -12.45 -14.69
N GLY A 153 6.12 -11.74 -13.58
CA GLY A 153 6.41 -10.31 -13.55
C GLY A 153 5.26 -9.42 -14.07
N ALA A 154 4.05 -9.96 -14.24
CA ALA A 154 2.90 -9.22 -14.75
C ALA A 154 2.51 -8.06 -13.82
N ASN A 155 2.49 -8.31 -12.51
CA ASN A 155 2.13 -7.32 -11.49
C ASN A 155 3.38 -6.80 -10.77
N SER A 156 3.52 -5.48 -10.72
CA SER A 156 4.52 -4.81 -9.86
C SER A 156 3.91 -4.57 -8.48
N LEU A 157 4.72 -4.53 -7.42
CA LEU A 157 4.28 -4.00 -6.14
C LEU A 157 4.33 -2.47 -6.22
N ASN A 158 3.17 -1.82 -6.33
CA ASN A 158 3.07 -0.36 -6.23
C ASN A 158 3.25 0.08 -4.79
N GLN A 159 3.29 1.41 -4.58
CA GLN A 159 3.38 2.00 -3.24
C GLN A 159 2.30 1.40 -2.33
N MET A 160 2.74 0.69 -1.29
CA MET A 160 1.82 0.06 -0.35
C MET A 160 1.05 1.13 0.41
N VAL A 161 -0.25 0.90 0.55
CA VAL A 161 -1.14 1.69 1.39
C VAL A 161 -1.17 1.05 2.79
N TYR A 162 -1.19 1.88 3.82
CA TYR A 162 -1.33 1.44 5.20
C TYR A 162 -2.73 1.78 5.71
N GLY A 163 -3.24 0.98 6.66
CA GLY A 163 -4.48 1.30 7.37
C GLY A 163 -4.32 2.51 8.30
N CYS A 164 -5.09 2.56 9.39
CA CYS A 164 -5.05 3.67 10.36
C CYS A 164 -3.72 3.80 11.14
N ALA A 165 -2.77 2.88 10.93
CA ALA A 165 -1.43 2.91 11.51
C ALA A 165 -0.39 2.44 10.48
N GLY A 166 0.77 3.09 10.47
CA GLY A 166 1.89 2.80 9.58
C GLY A 166 3.05 3.79 9.76
N PRO A 167 4.18 3.62 9.05
CA PRO A 167 4.41 2.62 8.01
C PRO A 167 4.54 1.18 8.54
N ASN A 168 4.05 0.21 7.77
CA ASN A 168 4.21 -1.23 8.03
C ASN A 168 5.24 -1.86 7.09
N THR A 169 5.88 -2.93 7.54
CA THR A 169 6.86 -3.71 6.77
C THR A 169 6.22 -4.89 6.06
N LEU A 170 6.63 -5.17 4.82
CA LEU A 170 6.37 -6.42 4.11
C LEU A 170 7.66 -7.24 4.03
N THR A 171 7.71 -8.38 4.70
CA THR A 171 8.87 -9.28 4.67
C THR A 171 8.54 -10.52 3.85
N ILE A 172 9.24 -10.73 2.72
CA ILE A 172 9.12 -11.89 1.85
C ILE A 172 10.32 -12.80 2.12
N LYS A 173 10.05 -14.07 2.48
CA LYS A 173 11.10 -15.04 2.81
C LYS A 173 10.72 -16.48 2.43
N PRO A 174 11.71 -17.35 2.18
CA PRO A 174 11.44 -18.77 1.96
C PRO A 174 11.08 -19.48 3.27
N ASN A 175 10.26 -20.53 3.18
CA ASN A 175 9.99 -21.41 4.31
C ASN A 175 11.04 -22.54 4.44
N ALA A 176 11.78 -22.83 3.37
CA ALA A 176 12.78 -23.90 3.33
C ALA A 176 14.00 -23.52 2.47
N ALA A 177 15.14 -24.17 2.74
CA ALA A 177 16.33 -24.10 1.91
C ALA A 177 16.06 -24.59 0.47
N GLY A 178 16.67 -23.94 -0.52
CA GLY A 178 16.52 -24.31 -1.94
C GLY A 178 15.23 -23.82 -2.59
N THR A 179 14.49 -22.92 -1.93
CA THR A 179 13.29 -22.31 -2.51
C THR A 179 13.67 -21.46 -3.73
N THR A 180 12.89 -21.57 -4.81
CA THR A 180 13.15 -20.86 -6.06
C THR A 180 11.92 -20.10 -6.55
N LEU A 181 12.07 -18.80 -6.77
CA LEU A 181 11.17 -17.98 -7.58
C LEU A 181 11.74 -17.90 -8.99
N THR A 182 11.02 -18.42 -9.98
CA THR A 182 11.52 -18.56 -11.35
C THR A 182 10.56 -17.98 -12.37
N GLY A 183 11.06 -17.40 -13.45
CA GLY A 183 10.26 -16.95 -14.58
C GLY A 183 11.12 -16.66 -15.80
N SER A 184 10.50 -16.40 -16.95
CA SER A 184 11.21 -16.00 -18.17
C SER A 184 10.59 -14.72 -18.71
N LEU A 185 11.19 -13.58 -18.37
CA LEU A 185 10.69 -12.26 -18.72
C LEU A 185 11.74 -11.45 -19.47
N ALA A 186 11.46 -11.11 -20.72
CA ALA A 186 12.36 -10.33 -21.56
C ALA A 186 12.24 -8.83 -21.29
N SER A 187 13.38 -8.14 -21.25
CA SER A 187 13.47 -6.67 -21.14
C SER A 187 12.75 -6.06 -19.93
N ALA A 188 12.53 -6.83 -18.87
CA ALA A 188 11.90 -6.37 -17.64
C ALA A 188 12.38 -7.19 -16.43
N ALA A 189 12.24 -6.62 -15.24
CA ALA A 189 12.54 -7.30 -13.99
C ALA A 189 11.41 -8.26 -13.58
N LEU A 190 11.79 -9.46 -13.13
CA LEU A 190 10.84 -10.46 -12.67
C LEU A 190 10.07 -9.99 -11.42
N LEU A 191 10.78 -9.40 -10.45
CA LEU A 191 10.19 -8.73 -9.29
C LEU A 191 10.39 -7.21 -9.40
N LYS A 192 9.28 -6.46 -9.46
CA LYS A 192 9.29 -4.99 -9.49
C LYS A 192 8.74 -4.45 -8.18
N ILE A 193 9.62 -3.87 -7.36
CA ILE A 193 9.33 -3.31 -6.04
C ILE A 193 9.32 -1.79 -6.16
N LYS A 194 8.13 -1.19 -6.10
CA LYS A 194 7.91 0.25 -6.23
C LYS A 194 7.32 0.85 -4.95
N SER A 195 7.65 0.25 -3.81
CA SER A 195 7.15 0.62 -2.48
C SER A 195 8.29 0.65 -1.47
N SER A 196 8.16 1.52 -0.48
CA SER A 196 9.01 1.53 0.71
C SER A 196 8.70 0.39 1.70
N ASN A 197 9.63 0.15 2.62
CA ASN A 197 9.50 -0.79 3.76
C ASN A 197 9.28 -2.25 3.32
N VAL A 198 9.96 -2.68 2.25
CA VAL A 198 9.93 -4.06 1.77
C VAL A 198 11.24 -4.76 2.10
N ILE A 199 11.17 -5.96 2.65
CA ILE A 199 12.33 -6.81 2.93
C ILE A 199 12.15 -8.10 2.14
N ILE A 200 13.03 -8.35 1.18
CA ILE A 200 13.21 -9.67 0.58
C ILE A 200 14.40 -10.31 1.30
N ASP A 201 14.11 -11.28 2.17
CA ASP A 201 15.10 -11.99 2.97
C ASP A 201 15.17 -13.44 2.49
N GLY A 202 16.28 -13.79 1.85
CA GLY A 202 16.48 -15.14 1.37
C GLY A 202 16.84 -16.15 2.45
N SER A 203 16.89 -15.79 3.74
CA SER A 203 17.11 -16.76 4.83
C SER A 203 15.81 -17.37 5.32
N SER A 204 15.73 -18.70 5.34
CA SER A 204 14.57 -19.42 5.88
C SER A 204 14.52 -19.39 7.42
N ASN A 205 15.67 -19.27 8.07
CA ASN A 205 15.83 -19.38 9.52
C ASN A 205 16.22 -18.05 10.21
N GLY A 206 16.22 -16.92 9.50
CA GLY A 206 16.51 -15.61 10.08
C GLY A 206 18.00 -15.34 10.36
N THR A 207 18.89 -16.09 9.70
CA THR A 207 20.34 -15.93 9.78
C THR A 207 20.86 -15.22 8.52
N SER A 208 22.06 -15.59 8.05
CA SER A 208 22.65 -15.18 6.78
C SER A 208 22.62 -16.29 5.71
N SER A 209 21.84 -17.37 5.93
CA SER A 209 21.66 -18.44 4.94
C SER A 209 21.08 -17.92 3.64
N GLN A 210 21.59 -18.40 2.51
CA GLN A 210 21.10 -18.07 1.17
C GLN A 210 20.14 -19.16 0.68
N ASP A 211 18.93 -19.18 1.21
CA ASP A 211 17.94 -20.25 0.98
C ASP A 211 16.98 -19.96 -0.19
N LEU A 212 16.93 -18.71 -0.65
CA LEU A 212 16.08 -18.26 -1.75
C LEU A 212 16.89 -17.97 -3.01
N THR A 213 16.50 -18.62 -4.11
CA THR A 213 16.94 -18.27 -5.47
C THR A 213 15.84 -17.51 -6.19
N ILE A 214 16.18 -16.37 -6.78
CA ILE A 214 15.30 -15.61 -7.67
C ILE A 214 15.98 -15.61 -9.04
N THR A 215 15.32 -16.18 -10.05
CA THR A 215 15.93 -16.37 -11.37
C THR A 215 15.01 -15.92 -12.50
N ASN A 216 15.54 -15.09 -13.39
CA ASN A 216 14.89 -14.75 -14.65
C ASN A 216 15.61 -15.49 -15.79
N LEU A 217 15.02 -16.57 -16.27
CA LEU A 217 15.53 -17.47 -17.30
C LEU A 217 15.54 -16.86 -18.71
N SER A 218 15.04 -15.64 -18.91
CA SER A 218 15.04 -15.00 -20.22
C SER A 218 16.45 -14.90 -20.81
N VAL A 219 16.55 -15.15 -22.11
CA VAL A 219 17.78 -14.98 -22.90
C VAL A 219 17.85 -13.59 -23.57
N THR A 220 16.83 -12.75 -23.38
CA THR A 220 16.71 -11.43 -23.99
C THR A 220 16.61 -10.37 -22.90
N ALA A 221 17.70 -9.63 -22.69
CA ALA A 221 17.82 -8.56 -21.70
C ALA A 221 17.17 -8.88 -20.34
N PRO A 222 17.56 -9.98 -19.66
CA PRO A 222 16.96 -10.38 -18.39
C PRO A 222 17.31 -9.42 -17.26
N SER A 223 16.35 -9.16 -16.38
CA SER A 223 16.58 -8.54 -15.08
C SER A 223 15.77 -9.28 -14.01
N VAL A 224 16.27 -9.36 -12.78
CA VAL A 224 15.62 -10.16 -11.73
C VAL A 224 14.84 -9.27 -10.79
N VAL A 225 15.48 -8.24 -10.23
CA VAL A 225 14.87 -7.35 -9.25
C VAL A 225 15.03 -5.90 -9.69
N LEU A 226 13.91 -5.18 -9.74
CA LEU A 226 13.89 -3.72 -9.82
C LEU A 226 13.37 -3.17 -8.50
N ILE A 227 14.12 -2.25 -7.89
CA ILE A 227 13.65 -1.39 -6.80
C ILE A 227 13.57 0.02 -7.38
N GLY A 228 12.37 0.55 -7.62
CA GLY A 228 12.27 1.81 -8.36
C GLY A 228 11.08 2.71 -8.05
N SER A 229 11.33 4.02 -8.10
CA SER A 229 10.33 5.06 -7.82
C SER A 229 9.18 5.06 -8.80
N THR A 230 8.03 5.57 -8.35
CA THR A 230 6.98 5.99 -9.28
C THR A 230 7.01 7.50 -9.38
N VAL A 231 7.46 8.03 -10.53
CA VAL A 231 7.66 9.48 -10.71
C VAL A 231 8.60 9.98 -9.60
N THR A 232 8.19 10.96 -8.79
CA THR A 232 8.98 11.55 -7.70
C THR A 232 8.74 10.87 -6.34
N THR A 233 7.85 9.87 -6.26
CA THR A 233 7.64 9.12 -5.01
C THR A 233 8.82 8.20 -4.76
N ALA A 234 9.68 8.60 -3.82
CA ALA A 234 10.90 7.88 -3.51
C ALA A 234 10.62 6.52 -2.85
N VAL A 235 11.37 5.48 -3.27
CA VAL A 235 11.38 4.19 -2.57
C VAL A 235 12.40 4.22 -1.45
N THR A 236 11.98 3.87 -0.24
CA THR A 236 12.84 3.94 0.95
C THR A 236 12.80 2.69 1.81
N ASN A 237 13.83 2.49 2.64
CA ASN A 237 13.88 1.43 3.65
C ASN A 237 13.60 0.04 3.06
N THR A 238 14.14 -0.22 1.87
CA THR A 238 13.90 -1.48 1.15
C THR A 238 15.18 -2.30 1.16
N THR A 239 15.04 -3.59 1.47
CA THR A 239 16.16 -4.51 1.62
C THR A 239 15.99 -5.69 0.69
N LEU A 240 17.04 -6.03 -0.06
CA LEU A 240 17.23 -7.33 -0.69
C LEU A 240 18.45 -7.96 -0.04
N LYS A 241 18.28 -9.06 0.68
CA LYS A 241 19.40 -9.73 1.34
C LYS A 241 19.31 -11.24 1.30
N ASN A 242 20.45 -11.89 1.50
CA ASN A 242 20.54 -13.34 1.65
C ASN A 242 19.99 -14.13 0.44
N CYS A 243 19.96 -13.55 -0.76
CA CYS A 243 19.37 -14.21 -1.94
C CYS A 243 20.44 -14.65 -2.95
N PHE A 244 20.18 -15.73 -3.68
CA PHE A 244 20.74 -15.93 -5.01
C PHE A 244 19.90 -15.15 -6.03
N VAL A 245 20.55 -14.33 -6.87
CA VAL A 245 19.89 -13.49 -7.89
C VAL A 245 20.53 -13.77 -9.24
N ILE A 246 19.80 -14.45 -10.13
CA ILE A 246 20.39 -15.09 -11.30
C ILE A 246 19.68 -14.67 -12.58
N ASN A 247 20.45 -14.12 -13.52
CA ASN A 247 19.97 -13.86 -14.88
C ASN A 247 20.11 -15.10 -15.78
N GLY A 248 19.27 -15.19 -16.80
CA GLY A 248 19.23 -16.28 -17.77
C GLY A 248 20.38 -16.23 -18.76
N VAL A 249 20.96 -15.05 -18.98
CA VAL A 249 22.16 -14.76 -19.80
C VAL A 249 22.86 -13.49 -19.29
N ASN A 250 24.15 -13.36 -19.56
CA ASN A 250 25.01 -12.25 -19.10
C ASN A 250 24.96 -10.99 -19.98
N THR A 251 23.78 -10.62 -20.48
CA THR A 251 23.61 -9.46 -21.39
C THR A 251 22.98 -8.23 -20.74
N ALA A 252 22.51 -8.34 -19.50
CA ALA A 252 21.79 -7.27 -18.79
C ALA A 252 22.06 -7.26 -17.28
N THR A 253 21.51 -6.26 -16.60
CA THR A 253 21.68 -6.04 -15.15
C THR A 253 20.74 -6.92 -14.33
N ALA A 254 21.24 -7.61 -13.30
CA ALA A 254 20.41 -8.46 -12.45
C ALA A 254 19.57 -7.69 -11.42
N VAL A 255 20.18 -6.71 -10.74
CA VAL A 255 19.49 -5.83 -9.78
C VAL A 255 19.58 -4.37 -10.23
N VAL A 256 18.44 -3.71 -10.40
CA VAL A 256 18.37 -2.30 -10.78
C VAL A 256 17.74 -1.50 -9.65
N VAL A 257 18.36 -0.36 -9.30
CA VAL A 257 17.80 0.63 -8.38
C VAL A 257 17.69 1.98 -9.11
N GLY A 258 16.48 2.49 -9.31
CA GLY A 258 16.28 3.65 -10.18
C GLY A 258 14.81 3.99 -10.39
N ASP A 259 14.45 4.31 -11.63
CA ASP A 259 13.05 4.52 -12.02
C ASP A 259 12.28 3.20 -12.07
N GLY A 260 11.02 3.22 -11.62
CA GLY A 260 10.16 2.04 -11.54
C GLY A 260 9.45 1.67 -12.85
N THR A 261 9.67 2.40 -13.94
CA THR A 261 9.07 2.15 -15.26
C THR A 261 10.10 1.66 -16.28
N THR A 262 11.26 2.31 -16.33
CA THR A 262 12.30 2.06 -17.33
C THR A 262 13.60 1.63 -16.64
N LEU A 263 14.04 0.40 -16.94
CA LEU A 263 15.29 -0.13 -16.36
C LEU A 263 16.48 0.74 -16.76
N GLY A 264 17.30 1.11 -15.77
CA GLY A 264 18.50 1.90 -15.97
C GLY A 264 18.29 3.42 -16.04
N THR A 265 17.05 3.91 -15.91
CA THR A 265 16.77 5.33 -15.78
C THR A 265 16.88 5.80 -14.33
N ALA A 266 17.34 7.04 -14.13
CA ALA A 266 17.48 7.66 -12.82
C ALA A 266 16.13 7.75 -12.09
N GLY A 267 16.09 7.36 -10.82
CA GLY A 267 14.89 7.46 -9.99
C GLY A 267 15.13 8.07 -8.61
N TYR A 268 14.11 7.97 -7.77
CA TYR A 268 14.10 8.50 -6.42
C TYR A 268 14.12 7.37 -5.40
N PHE A 269 15.17 7.26 -4.60
CA PHE A 269 15.30 6.27 -3.55
C PHE A 269 16.26 6.71 -2.45
N ASN A 270 16.08 6.18 -1.25
CA ASN A 270 17.01 6.38 -0.13
C ASN A 270 16.98 5.17 0.81
N ASN A 271 18.07 4.87 1.51
CA ASN A 271 18.15 3.74 2.44
C ASN A 271 17.76 2.39 1.80
N ILE A 272 18.40 2.07 0.67
CA ILE A 272 18.28 0.77 -0.01
C ILE A 272 19.43 -0.12 0.44
N ASN A 273 19.12 -1.27 1.03
CA ASN A 273 20.12 -2.22 1.52
C ASN A 273 20.19 -3.45 0.62
N LEU A 274 21.34 -3.69 -0.01
CA LEU A 274 21.62 -4.86 -0.83
C LEU A 274 22.75 -5.66 -0.16
N GLN A 275 22.42 -6.70 0.60
CA GLN A 275 23.36 -7.31 1.54
C GLN A 275 23.43 -8.84 1.40
N ASN A 276 24.65 -9.39 1.39
CA ASN A 276 24.86 -10.85 1.39
C ASN A 276 24.07 -11.57 0.27
N ASN A 277 23.99 -10.96 -0.91
CA ASN A 277 23.39 -11.58 -2.08
C ASN A 277 24.47 -12.21 -2.95
N ASN A 278 24.16 -13.37 -3.54
CA ASN A 278 24.98 -14.01 -4.56
C ASN A 278 24.39 -13.71 -5.94
N ILE A 279 24.99 -12.77 -6.67
CA ILE A 279 24.49 -12.29 -7.96
C ILE A 279 25.27 -12.97 -9.09
N GLN A 280 24.57 -13.60 -10.02
CA GLN A 280 25.17 -14.43 -11.07
C GLN A 280 24.65 -14.11 -12.45
N ARG A 281 25.47 -14.40 -13.47
CA ARG A 281 25.13 -14.34 -14.89
C ARG A 281 24.60 -12.97 -15.34
N ALA A 282 25.11 -11.90 -14.76
CA ALA A 282 24.72 -10.53 -15.09
C ALA A 282 25.88 -9.79 -15.77
N TYR A 283 25.57 -8.89 -16.72
CA TYR A 283 26.57 -7.97 -17.27
C TYR A 283 26.98 -6.96 -16.20
N ASN A 284 26.00 -6.36 -15.54
CA ASN A 284 26.17 -5.62 -14.29
C ASN A 284 25.47 -6.38 -13.15
N GLY A 285 26.15 -6.64 -12.04
CA GLY A 285 25.49 -7.27 -10.89
C GLY A 285 24.40 -6.38 -10.30
N ILE A 286 24.77 -5.14 -9.98
CA ILE A 286 23.89 -4.10 -9.44
C ILE A 286 24.13 -2.82 -10.24
N PHE A 287 23.06 -2.15 -10.67
CA PHE A 287 23.11 -0.81 -11.23
C PHE A 287 22.15 0.10 -10.47
N ALA A 288 22.70 1.11 -9.79
CA ALA A 288 21.92 2.09 -9.04
C ALA A 288 22.12 3.49 -9.63
N VAL A 289 21.04 4.17 -9.98
CA VAL A 289 21.10 5.50 -10.60
C VAL A 289 20.02 6.41 -10.01
N ALA A 290 20.45 7.45 -9.30
CA ALA A 290 19.57 8.40 -8.65
C ALA A 290 19.42 9.70 -9.46
N VAL A 291 18.25 10.31 -9.41
CA VAL A 291 18.08 11.71 -9.85
C VAL A 291 18.88 12.62 -8.91
N PRO A 292 19.69 13.58 -9.41
CA PRO A 292 20.42 14.53 -8.58
C PRO A 292 19.45 15.46 -7.83
N PHE A 293 19.11 15.13 -6.59
CA PHE A 293 18.19 15.88 -5.74
C PHE A 293 18.58 15.71 -4.26
N ALA A 294 18.45 16.77 -3.47
CA ALA A 294 18.82 16.74 -2.05
C ALA A 294 18.04 15.65 -1.29
N GLY A 295 18.76 14.79 -0.57
CA GLY A 295 18.17 13.67 0.18
C GLY A 295 17.82 12.44 -0.67
N ASN A 296 18.12 12.44 -1.97
CA ASN A 296 17.97 11.28 -2.87
C ASN A 296 19.31 10.58 -3.07
N GLY A 297 19.34 9.24 -3.04
CA GLY A 297 20.54 8.46 -3.37
C GLY A 297 21.77 8.72 -2.49
N SER A 298 21.57 9.21 -1.26
CA SER A 298 22.58 9.73 -0.32
C SER A 298 23.08 11.17 -0.55
N GLY A 299 22.46 11.93 -1.46
CA GLY A 299 22.43 13.40 -1.46
C GLY A 299 23.77 14.12 -1.27
N LEU A 300 24.73 13.94 -2.19
CA LEU A 300 25.68 15.02 -2.45
C LEU A 300 24.95 16.18 -3.14
#